data_AF-A0A0D2QFM1-F1
#
_entry.id   AF-A0A0D2QFM1-F1
#
_cell.length_a   1.000
_cell.length_b   1.000
_cell.length_c   1.000
_cell.angle_alpha   90.00
_cell.angle_beta   90.00
_cell.angle_gamma   90.00
#
_symmetry.space_group_name_H-M   'P 1'
#
loop_
_entity.id
_entity.type
_entity.pdbx_description
1 polymer ?
#
loop_
_entity_poly.entity_id
_entity_poly.type
_entity_poly.pdbx_seq_one_letter_code
_entity_poly.pdbx_strand_id
1 'polypeptide(L)'
;MLESEYSSAELQWTLLMSDSDMAAAAQQLMQLSDEDNSSSSSSSNGNNNNKKIIAKMMKDERYLEQIQNEITSAKIEEIFGKEEISRPTKKRRYRFLESIYKETKPMKTIASKLLFALKKNFIVIADEYGLDLFGP
;
A
#
# COMPACT_ATOMS: atom_id res chain seq x y z
N MET A 1 -23.32 -4.93 24.67
CA MET A 1 -22.24 -4.04 25.16
C MET A 1 -21.15 -4.08 24.10
N LEU A 2 -21.03 -3.01 23.32
CA LEU A 2 -19.97 -2.85 22.30
C LEU A 2 -18.87 -2.04 22.98
N GLU A 3 -17.84 -2.72 23.46
CA GLU A 3 -16.59 -2.07 23.83
C GLU A 3 -15.78 -1.88 22.55
N SER A 4 -15.99 -0.73 21.89
CA SER A 4 -15.03 -0.23 20.92
C SER A 4 -14.01 0.59 21.70
N GLU A 5 -12.81 0.03 21.88
CA GLU A 5 -11.64 0.74 22.35
C GLU A 5 -11.31 1.85 21.33
N TYR A 6 -11.89 3.02 21.54
CA TYR A 6 -11.48 4.24 20.85
C TYR A 6 -10.06 4.57 21.30
N SER A 7 -9.17 4.75 20.32
CA SER A 7 -7.79 5.15 20.56
C SER A 7 -7.76 6.49 21.29
N SER A 8 -7.08 6.56 22.43
CA SER A 8 -7.01 7.75 23.30
C SER A 8 -6.52 9.02 22.58
N ALA A 9 -5.75 8.86 21.49
CA ALA A 9 -5.29 9.98 20.66
C ALA A 9 -6.41 10.59 19.78
N GLU A 10 -7.44 9.81 19.44
CA GLU A 10 -8.55 10.24 18.59
C GLU A 10 -9.53 11.14 19.36
N LEU A 11 -9.74 10.83 20.65
CA LEU A 11 -10.58 11.63 21.55
C LEU A 11 -9.96 12.98 21.92
N GLN A 12 -8.62 13.12 21.86
CA GLN A 12 -7.98 14.40 22.17
C GLN A 12 -8.28 15.47 21.12
N TRP A 13 -8.30 15.12 19.84
CA TRP A 13 -8.63 16.08 18.78
C TRP A 13 -10.08 16.52 18.80
N THR A 14 -10.99 15.61 19.16
CA THR A 14 -12.42 15.92 19.29
C THR A 14 -12.73 16.72 20.55
N LEU A 15 -12.02 16.48 21.67
CA LEU A 15 -12.21 17.22 22.92
C LEU A 15 -11.56 18.63 22.89
N LEU A 16 -10.59 18.86 21.99
CA LEU A 16 -9.89 20.15 21.88
C LEU A 16 -10.69 21.22 21.13
N MET A 17 -11.66 20.83 20.31
CA MET A 17 -12.58 21.76 19.66
C MET A 17 -13.68 22.13 20.66
N SER A 18 -13.73 23.40 21.07
CA SER A 18 -14.82 23.88 21.92
C SER A 18 -16.11 23.93 21.10
N ASP A 19 -17.28 23.68 21.71
CA ASP A 19 -18.59 23.72 21.02
C ASP A 19 -18.82 25.04 20.25
N SER A 20 -18.20 26.14 20.72
CA SER A 20 -18.19 27.44 20.06
C SER A 20 -17.48 27.43 18.70
N ASP A 21 -16.36 26.73 18.56
CA ASP A 21 -15.58 26.67 17.32
C ASP A 21 -16.32 25.86 16.26
N MET A 22 -16.96 24.78 16.69
CA MET A 22 -17.79 23.93 15.84
C MET A 22 -19.04 24.68 15.33
N ALA A 23 -19.67 25.50 16.19
CA ALA A 23 -20.78 26.36 15.80
C ALA A 23 -20.37 27.48 14.82
N ALA A 24 -19.19 28.08 15.02
CA ALA A 24 -18.66 29.11 14.12
C ALA A 24 -18.34 28.54 12.72
N ALA A 25 -17.73 27.35 12.66
CA ALA A 25 -17.45 26.66 11.41
C ALA A 25 -18.73 26.31 10.63
N ALA A 26 -19.79 25.89 11.32
CA ALA A 26 -21.08 25.61 10.70
C ALA A 26 -21.71 26.87 10.07
N GLN A 27 -21.60 28.03 10.74
CA GLN A 27 -22.10 29.30 10.19
C GLN A 27 -21.34 29.74 8.94
N GLN A 28 -20.01 29.55 8.90
CA GLN A 28 -19.19 29.85 7.72
C GLN A 28 -19.57 28.97 6.52
N LEU A 29 -19.87 27.69 6.74
CA LEU A 29 -20.32 26.80 5.67
C LEU A 29 -21.69 27.21 5.12
N MET A 30 -22.61 27.67 5.97
CA MET A 30 -23.93 28.13 5.56
C MET A 30 -23.86 29.39 4.70
N GLN A 31 -22.88 30.28 4.93
CA GLN A 31 -22.66 31.50 4.14
C GLN A 31 -22.11 31.26 2.73
N LEU A 32 -21.56 30.08 2.45
CA LEU A 32 -20.98 29.76 1.14
C LEU A 32 -21.99 29.15 0.15
N SER A 33 -23.24 28.92 0.55
CA SER A 33 -24.20 28.14 -0.27
C SER A 33 -24.99 28.96 -1.30
N ASP A 34 -25.07 30.29 -1.18
CA ASP A 34 -26.12 31.05 -1.89
C ASP A 34 -25.64 31.99 -3.01
N GLU A 35 -24.34 31.99 -3.36
CA GLU A 35 -23.80 33.00 -4.28
C GLU A 35 -23.39 32.44 -5.65
N ASP A 36 -24.31 31.82 -6.40
CA ASP A 36 -24.08 31.53 -7.84
C ASP A 36 -25.39 31.55 -8.65
N ASN A 37 -25.91 32.74 -8.96
CA ASN A 37 -26.82 32.89 -10.10
C ASN A 37 -26.69 34.26 -10.78
N SER A 38 -25.58 34.46 -11.49
CA SER A 38 -25.51 35.47 -12.55
C SER A 38 -25.32 34.79 -13.91
N SER A 39 -26.42 34.24 -14.43
CA SER A 39 -26.49 33.74 -15.81
C SER A 39 -26.38 34.91 -16.79
N SER A 40 -25.16 35.25 -17.17
CA SER A 40 -24.88 36.17 -18.27
C SER A 40 -25.26 35.52 -19.61
N SER A 41 -26.49 35.78 -20.04
CA SER A 41 -26.92 35.49 -21.40
C SER A 41 -26.21 36.44 -22.38
N SER A 42 -25.14 35.94 -23.01
CA SER A 42 -24.55 36.59 -24.17
C SER A 42 -24.82 35.76 -25.42
N SER A 43 -25.53 36.42 -26.33
CA SER A 43 -25.99 35.95 -27.62
C SER A 43 -24.83 35.64 -28.58
N SER A 44 -25.10 34.67 -29.46
CA SER A 44 -24.62 34.56 -30.84
C SER A 44 -23.11 34.64 -31.08
N ASN A 45 -22.54 33.59 -31.67
CA ASN A 45 -22.26 33.58 -33.12
C ASN A 45 -21.38 32.34 -33.39
N GLY A 46 -21.85 31.47 -34.29
CA GLY A 46 -21.14 30.25 -34.64
C GLY A 46 -19.77 30.60 -35.20
N ASN A 47 -18.70 30.14 -34.56
CA ASN A 47 -17.38 30.40 -35.08
C ASN A 47 -16.40 29.30 -34.63
N ASN A 48 -15.60 28.82 -35.59
CA ASN A 48 -14.76 27.61 -35.53
C ASN A 48 -13.54 27.72 -34.57
N ASN A 49 -13.61 28.63 -33.60
CA ASN A 49 -12.58 28.99 -32.63
C ASN A 49 -12.56 28.07 -31.40
N ASN A 50 -13.60 27.23 -31.20
CA ASN A 50 -13.69 26.36 -30.03
C ASN A 50 -12.48 25.43 -29.91
N LYS A 51 -11.98 24.85 -31.01
CA LYS A 51 -10.75 24.03 -30.97
C LYS A 51 -9.50 24.80 -30.54
N LYS A 52 -9.38 26.07 -30.92
CA LYS A 52 -8.22 26.92 -30.55
C LYS A 52 -8.31 27.37 -29.09
N ILE A 53 -9.51 27.63 -28.59
CA ILE A 53 -9.76 27.99 -27.19
C ILE A 53 -9.51 26.77 -26.29
N ILE A 54 -10.06 25.60 -26.62
CA ILE A 54 -9.84 24.35 -25.88
C ILE A 54 -8.35 23.99 -25.85
N ALA A 55 -7.64 24.08 -26.98
CA ALA A 55 -6.21 23.81 -27.02
C ALA A 55 -5.36 24.80 -26.21
N LYS A 56 -5.83 26.04 -26.03
CA LYS A 56 -5.20 27.04 -25.17
C LYS A 56 -5.48 26.75 -23.69
N MET A 57 -6.73 26.46 -23.34
CA MET A 57 -7.12 26.05 -21.98
C MET A 57 -6.40 24.77 -21.52
N MET A 58 -6.27 23.75 -22.38
CA MET A 58 -5.50 22.53 -22.06
C MET A 58 -3.98 22.75 -21.96
N LYS A 59 -3.45 23.83 -22.53
CA LYS A 59 -2.03 24.21 -22.31
C LYS A 59 -1.88 24.94 -20.99
N ASP A 60 -2.82 25.82 -20.67
CA ASP A 60 -2.86 26.57 -19.42
C ASP A 60 -3.09 25.62 -18.23
N GLU A 61 -3.96 24.62 -18.34
CA GLU A 61 -4.15 23.58 -17.32
C GLU A 61 -2.91 22.73 -17.09
N ARG A 62 -2.27 22.23 -18.17
CA ARG A 62 -1.03 21.46 -18.04
C ARG A 62 0.11 22.28 -17.45
N TYR A 63 0.15 23.58 -17.73
CA TYR A 63 1.11 24.50 -17.16
C TYR A 63 0.84 24.74 -15.67
N LEU A 64 -0.42 24.91 -15.28
CA LEU A 64 -0.82 25.01 -13.86
C LEU A 64 -0.54 23.72 -13.09
N GLU A 65 -0.83 22.56 -13.68
CA GLU A 65 -0.55 21.24 -13.11
C GLU A 65 0.96 21.04 -12.95
N GLN A 66 1.76 21.47 -13.94
CA GLN A 66 3.22 21.43 -13.85
C GLN A 66 3.75 22.33 -12.71
N ILE A 67 3.26 23.56 -12.59
CA ILE A 67 3.64 24.48 -11.50
C ILE A 67 3.25 23.88 -10.14
N GLN A 68 2.05 23.32 -10.02
CA GLN A 68 1.60 22.68 -8.79
C GLN A 68 2.50 21.49 -8.43
N ASN A 69 2.82 20.64 -9.39
CA ASN A 69 3.72 19.50 -9.18
C ASN A 69 5.13 19.96 -8.77
N GLU A 70 5.64 21.05 -9.34
CA GLU A 70 6.92 21.64 -8.98
C GLU A 70 6.90 22.17 -7.54
N ILE A 71 5.87 22.95 -7.16
CA ILE A 71 5.69 23.48 -5.80
C ILE A 71 5.55 22.35 -4.78
N THR A 72 4.75 21.33 -5.09
CA THR A 72 4.56 20.17 -4.22
C THR A 72 5.85 19.37 -4.08
N SER A 73 6.60 19.17 -5.17
CA SER A 73 7.89 18.46 -5.12
C SER A 73 8.92 19.22 -4.28
N ALA A 74 8.99 20.55 -4.41
CA ALA A 74 9.89 21.38 -3.63
C ALA A 74 9.56 21.33 -2.13
N LYS A 75 8.26 21.38 -1.77
CA LYS A 75 7.81 21.23 -0.38
C LYS A 75 8.15 19.86 0.20
N ILE A 76 8.01 18.80 -0.60
CA ILE A 76 8.37 17.44 -0.17
C ILE A 76 9.88 17.36 0.07
N GLU A 77 10.70 17.89 -0.85
CA GLU A 77 12.16 17.94 -0.68
C GLU A 77 12.60 18.78 0.52
N GLU A 78 11.89 19.87 0.83
CA GLU A 78 12.16 20.71 2.00
C GLU A 78 11.89 19.96 3.32
N ILE A 79 10.79 19.21 3.40
CA ILE A 79 10.38 18.48 4.62
C ILE A 79 11.21 17.21 4.81
N PHE A 80 11.46 16.46 3.73
CA PHE A 80 12.07 15.12 3.79
C PHE A 80 13.54 15.10 3.36
N GLY A 81 14.07 16.21 2.85
CA GLY A 81 15.40 16.26 2.26
C GLY A 81 15.47 15.59 0.88
N LYS A 82 16.66 15.67 0.27
CA LYS A 82 16.95 15.19 -1.08
C LYS A 82 17.42 13.72 -1.10
N GLU A 83 16.88 12.87 -0.23
CA GLU A 83 17.47 11.55 0.00
C GLU A 83 17.47 10.70 -1.28
N GLU A 84 18.67 10.30 -1.75
CA GLU A 84 18.82 9.36 -2.86
C GLU A 84 18.37 7.98 -2.40
N ILE A 85 17.12 7.64 -2.71
CA ILE A 85 16.56 6.30 -2.47
C ILE A 85 17.35 5.32 -3.34
N SER A 86 18.35 4.63 -2.76
CA SER A 86 19.10 3.58 -3.45
C SER A 86 18.17 2.39 -3.71
N ARG A 87 17.48 2.40 -4.84
CA ARG A 87 16.68 1.26 -5.28
C ARG A 87 17.66 0.15 -5.67
N PRO A 88 17.46 -1.10 -5.20
CA PRO A 88 18.27 -2.21 -5.67
C PRO A 88 18.14 -2.34 -7.20
N THR A 89 19.19 -1.98 -7.92
CA THR A 89 19.22 -1.95 -9.39
C THR A 89 19.23 -3.36 -10.00
N LYS A 90 19.62 -4.37 -9.21
CA LYS A 90 19.78 -5.74 -9.69
C LYS A 90 18.48 -6.51 -9.53
N LYS A 91 17.83 -6.82 -10.65
CA LYS A 91 16.78 -7.84 -10.71
C LYS A 91 17.38 -9.18 -10.28
N ARG A 92 17.00 -9.67 -9.11
CA ARG A 92 17.35 -11.03 -8.67
C ARG A 92 16.72 -12.01 -9.66
N ARG A 93 17.54 -12.81 -10.34
CA ARG A 93 17.02 -13.93 -11.15
C ARG A 93 16.48 -14.99 -10.19
N TYR A 94 15.25 -15.43 -10.42
CA TYR A 94 14.72 -16.59 -9.72
C TYR A 94 15.57 -17.81 -10.07
N ARG A 95 15.88 -18.63 -9.06
CA ARG A 95 16.54 -19.91 -9.25
C ARG A 95 15.48 -20.98 -9.53
N PHE A 96 15.81 -21.95 -10.36
CA PHE A 96 14.97 -23.13 -10.58
C PHE A 96 14.93 -23.98 -9.30
N LEU A 97 13.77 -24.59 -9.05
CA LEU A 97 13.53 -25.40 -7.86
C LEU A 97 14.53 -26.59 -7.76
N GLU A 98 14.85 -27.19 -8.91
CA GLU A 98 15.82 -28.29 -8.97
C GLU A 98 17.25 -27.84 -8.58
N SER A 99 17.70 -26.66 -9.02
CA SER A 99 18.98 -26.09 -8.60
C SER A 99 19.02 -25.89 -7.08
N ILE A 100 17.93 -25.42 -6.48
CA ILE A 100 17.83 -25.27 -5.02
C ILE A 100 17.94 -26.65 -4.34
N TYR A 101 17.22 -27.66 -4.80
CA TYR A 101 17.28 -29.01 -4.20
C TYR A 101 18.62 -29.72 -4.38
N LYS A 102 19.36 -29.43 -5.45
CA LYS A 102 20.71 -30.01 -5.68
C LYS A 102 21.79 -29.27 -4.89
N GLU A 103 21.69 -27.96 -4.78
CA GLU A 103 22.68 -27.14 -4.08
C GLU A 103 22.50 -27.15 -2.56
N THR A 104 21.27 -27.33 -2.08
CA THR A 104 20.98 -27.34 -0.64
C THR A 104 21.00 -28.73 -0.05
N LYS A 105 21.61 -28.88 1.13
CA LYS A 105 21.54 -30.13 1.90
C LYS A 105 20.11 -30.28 2.44
N PRO A 106 19.51 -31.47 2.38
CA PRO A 106 18.17 -31.68 2.93
C PRO A 106 18.17 -31.32 4.41
N MET A 107 17.22 -30.47 4.80
CA MET A 107 17.10 -30.01 6.17
C MET A 107 16.75 -31.20 7.06
N LYS A 108 17.49 -31.40 8.16
CA LYS A 108 17.22 -32.46 9.13
C LYS A 108 15.93 -32.13 9.88
N THR A 109 14.79 -32.52 9.34
CA THR A 109 13.49 -32.33 9.98
C THR A 109 13.32 -33.31 11.14
N ILE A 110 12.53 -32.93 12.14
CA ILE A 110 12.19 -33.81 13.28
C ILE A 110 11.54 -35.12 12.77
N ALA A 111 10.75 -35.04 11.70
CA ALA A 111 10.16 -36.20 11.03
C ALA A 111 11.20 -37.20 10.52
N SER A 112 12.33 -36.73 9.96
CA SER A 112 13.40 -37.63 9.49
C SER A 112 14.09 -38.38 10.64
N LYS A 113 14.25 -37.73 11.80
CA LYS A 113 14.81 -38.36 13.01
C LYS A 113 13.86 -39.39 13.61
N LEU A 114 12.57 -39.05 13.67
CA LEU A 114 11.53 -39.93 14.21
C LEU A 114 11.34 -41.16 13.32
N LEU A 115 11.33 -40.99 12.00
CA LEU A 115 11.29 -42.10 11.05
C LEU A 115 12.49 -43.02 11.19
N PHE A 116 13.69 -42.47 11.36
CA PHE A 116 14.90 -43.26 11.58
C PHE A 116 14.88 -44.03 12.92
N ALA A 117 14.39 -43.39 13.99
CA ALA A 117 14.24 -44.03 15.30
C ALA A 117 13.19 -45.15 15.26
N LEU A 118 12.03 -44.91 14.63
CA LEU A 118 11.00 -45.92 14.44
C LEU A 118 11.51 -47.10 13.59
N LYS A 119 12.25 -46.81 12.52
CA LYS A 119 12.83 -47.86 11.66
C LYS A 119 13.86 -48.71 12.43
N LYS A 120 14.68 -48.09 13.27
CA LYS A 120 15.61 -48.81 14.16
C LYS A 120 14.89 -49.67 15.18
N ASN A 121 13.89 -49.12 15.87
CA ASN A 121 13.13 -49.86 16.87
C ASN A 121 12.38 -51.03 16.22
N PHE A 122 11.82 -50.85 15.03
CA PHE A 122 11.15 -51.92 14.28
C PHE A 122 12.11 -53.06 13.90
N ILE A 123 13.34 -52.74 13.47
CA ILE A 123 14.37 -53.76 13.18
C ILE A 123 14.75 -54.53 14.46
N VAL A 124 15.00 -53.81 15.56
CA VAL A 124 15.34 -54.45 16.85
C VAL A 124 14.22 -55.38 17.34
N ILE A 125 12.97 -54.93 17.23
CA ILE A 125 11.81 -55.74 17.58
C ILE A 125 11.73 -56.96 16.66
N ALA A 126 11.88 -56.79 15.35
CA ALA A 126 11.81 -57.92 14.44
C ALA A 126 12.92 -58.97 14.69
N ASP A 127 14.15 -58.53 15.00
CA ASP A 127 15.25 -59.41 15.41
C ASP A 127 14.93 -60.15 16.72
N GLU A 128 14.30 -59.48 17.69
CA GLU A 128 13.87 -60.08 18.97
C GLU A 128 12.80 -61.17 18.78
N TYR A 129 11.89 -60.99 17.84
CA TYR A 129 10.81 -61.94 17.54
C TYR A 129 11.14 -62.92 16.39
N GLY A 130 12.38 -62.91 15.87
CA GLY A 130 12.80 -63.78 14.77
C GLY A 130 12.01 -63.58 13.48
N LEU A 131 11.51 -62.36 13.25
CA LEU A 131 10.76 -62.00 12.07
C LEU A 131 11.74 -61.62 10.95
N ASP A 132 11.76 -62.43 9.89
CA ASP A 132 12.63 -62.19 8.75
C ASP A 132 12.10 -61.01 7.91
N LEU A 133 12.60 -59.81 8.20
CA LEU A 133 12.20 -58.58 7.51
C LEU A 133 12.76 -58.49 6.08
N PHE A 134 13.77 -59.32 5.79
CA PHE A 134 14.39 -59.46 4.48
C PHE A 134 14.19 -60.90 4.06
N GLY A 135 12.97 -61.24 3.66
CA GLY A 135 12.68 -62.52 3.01
C GLY A 135 13.63 -62.80 1.83
N PRO A 136 13.65 -64.04 1.31
CA PRO A 136 14.69 -64.50 0.38
C PRO A 136 14.90 -63.60 -0.85
#